data_AF-A0A173LPZ2-F1
#
_entry.id   AF-A0A173LPZ2-F1
#
_cell.length_a   1.000
_cell.length_b   1.000
_cell.length_c   1.000
_cell.angle_alpha   90.00
_cell.angle_beta   90.00
_cell.angle_gamma   90.00
#
_symmetry.space_group_name_H-M   'P 1'
#
loop_
_entity.id
_entity.type
_entity.pdbx_description
1 polymer ?
#
loop_
_entity_poly.entity_id
_entity_poly.type
_entity_poly.pdbx_seq_one_letter_code
_entity_poly.pdbx_strand_id
1 'polypeptide(L)'
;MLPNVGWGEFFIVAVVALIVLGPERLPDAMRWVANGIRSVREFASSAQKQLEDDFGTDFEEFRKPLQEINQLRSMSPRSLVTKHLLDGDDSLFTGNFDSQGSPQGQAPGNGPTTQAHVQAPTHGAQTQGGAQSAQPGQFSAPPQGPTGELPNYDEAT
;
A
#
# COMPACT_ATOMS: atom_id res chain seq x y z
N MET A 1 -13.35 -26.38 13.16
CA MET A 1 -13.70 -25.03 13.62
C MET A 1 -12.45 -24.39 14.20
N LEU A 2 -11.77 -23.55 13.41
CA LEU A 2 -10.74 -22.67 13.97
C LEU A 2 -11.48 -21.57 14.73
N PRO A 3 -11.15 -21.29 16.01
CA PRO A 3 -11.79 -20.22 16.75
C PRO A 3 -11.62 -18.92 15.96
N ASN A 4 -12.67 -18.11 15.88
CA ASN A 4 -12.57 -16.76 15.33
C ASN A 4 -11.54 -15.99 16.17
N VAL A 5 -10.30 -15.91 15.69
CA VAL A 5 -9.19 -15.23 16.36
C VAL A 5 -9.49 -13.74 16.34
N GLY A 6 -10.17 -13.28 17.39
CA GLY A 6 -10.44 -11.88 17.65
C GLY A 6 -9.34 -11.25 18.49
N TRP A 7 -9.43 -9.92 18.66
CA TRP A 7 -8.51 -9.16 19.51
C TRP A 7 -8.37 -9.72 20.93
N GLY A 8 -9.45 -10.29 21.50
CA GLY A 8 -9.41 -10.93 22.82
C GLY A 8 -8.50 -12.16 22.89
N GLU A 9 -8.52 -13.01 21.85
CA GLU A 9 -7.65 -14.19 21.79
C GLU A 9 -6.18 -13.80 21.62
N PHE A 10 -5.89 -12.78 20.80
CA PHE A 10 -4.53 -12.25 20.67
C PHE A 10 -3.99 -11.72 22.01
N PHE A 11 -4.85 -11.12 22.82
CA PHE A 11 -4.48 -10.66 24.17
C PHE A 11 -4.14 -11.83 25.09
N ILE A 12 -4.92 -12.91 25.04
CA ILE A 12 -4.64 -14.13 25.81
C ILE A 12 -3.29 -14.73 25.38
N VAL A 13 -3.03 -14.86 24.08
CA VAL A 13 -1.74 -15.34 23.56
C VAL A 13 -0.60 -14.42 23.98
N ALA A 14 -0.78 -13.10 23.92
CA ALA A 14 0.22 -12.13 24.36
C ALA A 14 0.54 -12.30 25.85
N VAL A 15 -0.46 -12.48 26.71
CA VAL A 15 -0.25 -12.73 28.15
C VAL A 15 0.49 -14.05 28.37
N VAL A 16 0.10 -15.13 27.69
CA VAL A 16 0.81 -16.42 27.78
C VAL A 16 2.26 -16.27 27.31
N ALA A 17 2.49 -15.58 26.20
CA ALA A 17 3.83 -15.31 25.69
C ALA A 17 4.66 -14.47 26.69
N LEU A 18 4.07 -13.47 27.33
CA LEU A 18 4.72 -12.67 28.38
C LEU A 18 5.09 -13.50 29.60
N ILE A 19 4.29 -14.50 29.98
CA ILE A 19 4.58 -15.39 31.12
C ILE A 19 5.69 -16.38 30.77
N VAL A 20 5.60 -17.03 29.60
CA VAL A 20 6.54 -18.09 29.19
C VAL A 20 7.90 -17.49 28.83
N LEU A 21 7.89 -16.43 28.02
CA LEU A 21 9.11 -15.79 27.55
C LEU A 21 9.64 -14.75 28.56
N GLY A 22 8.76 -14.15 29.36
CA GLY A 22 9.08 -13.05 30.26
C GLY A 22 8.86 -11.68 29.60
N PRO A 23 8.35 -10.68 30.34
CA PRO A 23 8.03 -9.35 29.81
C PRO A 23 9.25 -8.59 29.29
N GLU A 24 10.42 -8.86 29.85
CA GLU A 24 11.70 -8.24 29.45
C GLU A 24 12.21 -8.78 28.11
N ARG A 25 11.82 -10.01 27.72
CA ARG A 25 12.40 -10.71 26.55
C ARG A 25 11.57 -10.56 25.28
N LEU A 26 10.25 -10.39 25.41
CA LEU A 26 9.35 -10.12 24.29
C LEU A 26 9.77 -8.88 23.45
N PRO A 27 10.09 -7.71 24.04
CA PRO A 27 10.53 -6.56 23.26
C PRO A 27 11.84 -6.81 22.51
N ASP A 28 12.79 -7.54 23.10
CA ASP A 28 14.04 -7.92 22.42
C ASP A 28 13.80 -8.93 21.29
N ALA A 29 12.92 -9.91 21.48
CA ALA A 29 12.53 -10.84 20.41
C ALA A 29 11.87 -10.11 19.23
N MET A 30 10.98 -9.15 19.52
CA MET A 30 10.37 -8.31 18.47
C MET A 30 11.41 -7.48 17.72
N ARG A 31 12.41 -6.92 18.43
CA ARG A 31 13.52 -6.20 17.79
C ARG A 31 14.33 -7.10 16.88
N TRP A 32 14.64 -8.33 17.30
CA TRP A 32 15.35 -9.30 16.47
C TRP A 32 14.58 -9.64 15.18
N VAL A 33 13.28 -9.92 15.31
CA VAL A 33 12.40 -10.17 14.16
C VAL A 33 12.31 -8.94 13.25
N ALA A 34 12.09 -7.75 13.83
CA ALA A 34 11.99 -6.51 13.07
C ALA A 34 13.28 -6.21 12.29
N ASN A 35 14.44 -6.41 12.92
CA ASN A 35 15.74 -6.27 12.27
C ASN A 35 15.92 -7.32 11.17
N GLY A 36 15.50 -8.57 11.39
CA GLY A 36 15.53 -9.61 10.37
C GLY A 36 14.66 -9.26 9.16
N ILE A 37 13.43 -8.80 9.38
CA ILE A 37 12.53 -8.35 8.29
C ILE A 37 13.14 -7.17 7.54
N ARG A 38 13.75 -6.22 8.26
CA ARG A 38 14.46 -5.08 7.66
C ARG A 38 15.59 -5.57 6.76
N SER A 39 16.45 -6.46 7.25
CA SER A 39 17.57 -7.03 6.49
C SER A 39 17.11 -7.80 5.26
N VAL A 40 16.05 -8.61 5.38
CA VAL A 40 15.47 -9.33 4.24
C VAL A 40 14.93 -8.35 3.20
N ARG A 41 14.25 -7.28 3.62
CA ARG A 41 13.76 -6.24 2.71
C ARG A 41 14.90 -5.53 1.99
N GLU A 42 15.97 -5.17 2.71
CA GLU A 42 17.16 -4.54 2.15
C GLU A 42 17.80 -5.47 1.10
N PHE A 43 18.01 -6.74 1.44
CA PHE A 43 18.58 -7.76 0.55
C PHE A 43 17.72 -8.04 -0.68
N ALA A 44 16.39 -8.13 -0.50
CA ALA A 44 15.47 -8.29 -1.62
C ALA A 44 15.50 -7.07 -2.55
N SER A 45 15.59 -5.85 -1.99
CA SER A 45 15.68 -4.63 -2.80
C SER A 45 17.01 -4.50 -3.54
N SER A 46 18.12 -4.92 -2.94
CA SER A 46 19.42 -4.92 -3.61
C SER A 46 19.52 -5.98 -4.69
N ALA A 47 19.02 -7.20 -4.42
CA ALA A 47 18.97 -8.27 -5.39
C ALA A 47 18.06 -7.89 -6.58
N GLN A 48 16.87 -7.35 -6.31
CA GLN A 48 15.98 -6.83 -7.35
C GLN A 48 16.69 -5.79 -8.22
N LYS A 49 17.45 -4.87 -7.61
CA LYS A 49 18.18 -3.83 -8.34
C LYS A 49 19.29 -4.42 -9.23
N GLN A 50 20.04 -5.40 -8.73
CA GLN A 50 21.06 -6.09 -9.53
C GLN A 50 20.44 -6.89 -10.68
N LEU A 51 19.29 -7.54 -10.46
CA LEU A 51 18.58 -8.27 -11.50
C LEU A 51 17.94 -7.33 -12.53
N GLU A 52 17.47 -6.15 -12.13
CA GLU A 52 16.92 -5.14 -13.04
C GLU A 52 18.03 -4.47 -13.88
N ASP A 53 19.23 -4.29 -13.30
CA ASP A 53 20.42 -3.80 -14.01
C ASP A 53 21.01 -4.87 -14.98
N ASP A 54 21.03 -6.15 -14.60
CA ASP A 54 21.65 -7.22 -15.40
C ASP A 54 20.68 -7.93 -16.38
N PHE A 55 19.38 -8.00 -16.09
CA PHE A 55 18.38 -8.79 -16.83
C PHE A 55 17.09 -8.02 -17.14
N GLY A 56 17.18 -6.70 -17.37
CA GLY A 56 16.06 -5.75 -17.39
C GLY A 56 14.76 -6.13 -18.15
N THR A 57 14.78 -7.06 -19.10
CA THR A 57 13.57 -7.56 -19.80
C THR A 57 12.97 -8.84 -19.17
N ASP A 58 13.78 -9.71 -18.56
CA ASP A 58 13.30 -10.95 -17.92
C ASP A 58 12.66 -10.69 -16.54
N PHE A 59 13.04 -9.60 -15.86
CA PHE A 59 12.46 -9.23 -14.56
C PHE A 59 10.97 -8.84 -14.66
N GLU A 60 10.54 -8.25 -15.78
CA GLU A 60 9.13 -7.95 -16.05
C GLU A 60 8.25 -9.20 -16.12
N GLU A 61 8.83 -10.33 -16.57
CA GLU A 61 8.13 -11.60 -16.64
C GLU A 61 7.89 -12.21 -15.25
N PHE A 62 8.74 -11.93 -14.26
CA PHE A 62 8.52 -12.31 -12.85
C PHE A 62 7.60 -11.35 -12.10
N ARG A 63 7.49 -10.10 -12.52
CA ARG A 63 6.56 -9.13 -11.94
C ARG A 63 5.10 -9.53 -12.20
N LYS A 64 4.78 -10.09 -13.38
CA LYS A 64 3.43 -10.56 -13.74
C LYS A 64 2.87 -11.61 -12.76
N PRO A 65 3.54 -12.74 -12.47
CA PRO A 65 3.02 -13.74 -11.53
C PRO A 65 2.93 -13.20 -10.09
N LEU A 66 3.82 -12.30 -9.67
CA LEU A 66 3.69 -11.66 -8.35
C LEU A 66 2.47 -10.73 -8.26
N GLN A 67 2.17 -9.99 -9.33
CA GLN A 67 0.95 -9.19 -9.44
C GLN A 67 -0.30 -10.07 -9.46
N GLU A 68 -0.27 -11.18 -10.19
CA GLU A 68 -1.35 -12.17 -10.20
C GLU A 68 -1.58 -12.77 -8.81
N ILE A 69 -0.53 -13.10 -8.05
CA ILE A 69 -0.66 -13.60 -6.66
C ILE A 69 -1.25 -12.54 -5.74
N ASN A 70 -0.86 -11.27 -5.88
CA ASN A 70 -1.42 -10.18 -5.08
C ASN A 70 -2.90 -9.93 -5.44
N GLN A 71 -3.24 -10.01 -6.73
CA GLN A 71 -4.60 -9.91 -7.23
C GLN A 71 -5.46 -11.11 -6.80
N LEU A 72 -4.88 -12.32 -6.76
CA LEU A 72 -5.52 -13.53 -6.27
C LEU A 72 -5.72 -13.51 -4.75
N ARG A 73 -4.80 -12.89 -3.99
CA ARG A 73 -4.98 -12.68 -2.55
C ARG A 73 -6.10 -11.66 -2.27
N SER A 74 -6.31 -10.71 -3.17
CA SER A 74 -7.44 -9.76 -3.11
C SER A 74 -8.77 -10.40 -3.51
N MET A 75 -8.77 -11.41 -4.38
CA MET A 75 -9.88 -12.36 -4.53
C MET A 75 -9.82 -13.40 -3.41
N SER A 76 -10.12 -12.96 -2.18
CA SER A 76 -9.99 -13.82 -1.00
C SER A 76 -10.57 -15.23 -1.24
N PRO A 77 -9.89 -16.32 -0.82
CA PRO A 77 -10.41 -17.68 -0.93
C PRO A 77 -11.80 -17.81 -0.31
N ARG A 78 -12.07 -17.01 0.71
CA ARG A 78 -13.39 -16.85 1.33
C ARG A 78 -14.43 -16.34 0.32
N SER A 79 -14.12 -15.34 -0.50
CA SER A 79 -15.04 -14.84 -1.55
C SER A 79 -15.30 -15.88 -2.65
N LEU A 80 -14.32 -16.72 -3.01
CA LEU A 80 -14.53 -17.81 -3.96
C LEU A 80 -15.40 -18.93 -3.37
N VAL A 81 -15.16 -19.30 -2.11
CA VAL A 81 -15.96 -20.29 -1.40
C VAL A 81 -17.39 -19.78 -1.16
N THR A 82 -17.57 -18.51 -0.79
CA THR A 82 -18.92 -17.91 -0.67
C THR A 82 -19.63 -17.88 -2.03
N LYS A 83 -18.95 -17.50 -3.12
CA LYS A 83 -19.57 -17.49 -4.45
C LYS A 83 -19.92 -18.89 -4.98
N HIS A 84 -19.08 -19.89 -4.70
CA HIS A 84 -19.30 -21.24 -5.22
C HIS A 84 -20.16 -22.15 -4.33
N LEU A 85 -20.18 -21.93 -3.01
CA LEU A 85 -20.95 -22.77 -2.07
C LEU A 85 -22.16 -22.06 -1.47
N LEU A 86 -22.19 -20.72 -1.48
CA LEU A 86 -23.23 -19.94 -0.82
C LEU A 86 -23.92 -18.92 -1.73
N ASP A 87 -23.70 -18.98 -3.05
CA ASP A 87 -24.31 -18.07 -4.02
C ASP A 87 -24.13 -16.58 -3.67
N GLY A 88 -23.02 -16.25 -2.99
CA GLY A 88 -22.73 -14.90 -2.52
C GLY A 88 -23.38 -14.49 -1.19
N ASP A 89 -24.08 -15.39 -0.49
CA ASP A 89 -24.67 -15.13 0.82
C ASP A 89 -23.64 -15.30 1.96
N ASP A 90 -22.99 -14.20 2.35
CA ASP A 90 -22.05 -14.18 3.49
C ASP A 90 -22.76 -14.30 4.85
N SER A 91 -24.09 -14.26 4.91
CA SER A 91 -24.86 -14.30 6.16
C SER A 91 -24.53 -15.55 6.98
N LEU A 92 -24.29 -16.69 6.30
CA LEU A 92 -24.01 -18.04 6.86
C LEU A 92 -22.69 -18.09 7.62
N PHE A 93 -21.71 -17.32 7.16
CA PHE A 93 -20.41 -17.24 7.80
C PHE A 93 -20.28 -16.09 8.80
N THR A 94 -21.17 -15.10 8.71
CA THR A 94 -21.12 -13.86 9.52
C THR A 94 -22.11 -13.88 10.69
N GLY A 95 -22.95 -14.92 10.77
CA GLY A 95 -23.82 -15.18 11.93
C GLY A 95 -25.04 -14.26 12.05
N ASN A 96 -25.46 -13.59 10.97
CA ASN A 96 -26.53 -12.58 10.99
C ASN A 96 -27.95 -13.14 10.69
N PHE A 97 -28.20 -14.44 10.95
CA PHE A 97 -29.52 -15.06 10.70
C PHE A 97 -30.65 -14.52 11.56
N ASP A 98 -30.33 -13.88 12.67
CA ASP A 98 -31.32 -13.34 13.61
C ASP A 98 -31.99 -12.04 13.12
N SER A 99 -31.62 -11.51 11.94
CA SER A 99 -32.27 -10.31 11.36
C SER A 99 -33.47 -10.62 10.46
N GLN A 100 -33.67 -11.87 10.05
CA GLN A 100 -34.75 -12.22 9.11
C GLN A 100 -36.03 -12.59 9.87
N GLY A 101 -36.62 -11.59 10.50
CA GLY A 101 -37.87 -11.72 11.26
C GLY A 101 -38.69 -10.43 11.37
N SER A 102 -38.52 -9.46 10.45
CA SER A 102 -39.32 -8.23 10.48
C SER A 102 -39.75 -7.81 9.06
N PRO A 103 -41.03 -7.96 8.68
CA PRO A 103 -41.58 -7.31 7.50
C PRO A 103 -41.92 -5.86 7.87
N GLN A 104 -41.12 -4.88 7.46
CA GLN A 104 -41.50 -3.47 7.60
C GLN A 104 -41.17 -2.64 6.36
N GLY A 105 -42.20 -2.50 5.52
CA GLY A 105 -42.62 -1.29 4.83
C GLY A 105 -41.59 -0.48 4.02
N GLN A 106 -41.63 -0.64 2.69
CA GLN A 106 -41.17 0.36 1.73
C GLN A 106 -41.92 1.69 1.86
N ALA A 107 -41.20 2.81 1.81
CA ALA A 107 -41.69 4.09 1.28
C ALA A 107 -40.53 4.85 0.57
N PRO A 108 -40.67 5.27 -0.70
CA PRO A 108 -39.64 6.03 -1.43
C PRO A 108 -40.01 7.51 -1.63
N GLY A 109 -39.01 8.40 -1.65
CA GLY A 109 -39.11 9.66 -2.40
C GLY A 109 -38.46 10.89 -1.76
N ASN A 110 -37.20 11.17 -2.12
CA ASN A 110 -36.59 12.49 -1.94
C ASN A 110 -36.55 13.20 -3.30
N GLY A 111 -37.34 14.27 -3.47
CA GLY A 111 -37.28 15.20 -4.60
C GLY A 111 -36.47 16.47 -4.27
N PRO A 112 -36.01 17.24 -5.28
CA PRO A 112 -35.13 18.39 -5.08
C PRO A 112 -35.92 19.67 -4.70
N THR A 113 -35.44 20.43 -3.72
CA THR A 113 -35.99 21.75 -3.37
C THR A 113 -35.28 22.85 -4.16
N THR A 114 -36.01 23.51 -5.06
CA THR A 114 -35.60 24.74 -5.75
C THR A 114 -35.76 25.94 -4.82
N GLN A 115 -34.68 26.67 -4.52
CA GLN A 115 -34.74 28.03 -3.96
C GLN A 115 -34.12 29.00 -4.96
N ALA A 116 -34.97 29.86 -5.53
CA ALA A 116 -34.57 31.02 -6.32
C ALA A 116 -34.35 32.20 -5.36
N HIS A 117 -33.15 32.77 -5.33
CA HIS A 117 -32.90 34.07 -4.72
C HIS A 117 -32.28 35.01 -5.75
N VAL A 118 -33.04 36.05 -6.08
CA VAL A 118 -32.67 37.15 -6.97
C VAL A 118 -31.96 38.24 -6.16
N GLN A 119 -30.75 38.66 -6.55
CA GLN A 119 -30.17 39.94 -6.14
C GLN A 119 -29.12 40.43 -7.17
N ALA A 120 -29.17 41.74 -7.42
CA ALA A 120 -28.72 42.48 -8.60
C ALA A 120 -27.22 42.89 -8.60
N PRO A 121 -26.66 43.37 -9.74
CA PRO A 121 -25.24 43.67 -9.87
C PRO A 121 -24.91 45.12 -9.48
N THR A 122 -23.80 45.32 -8.76
CA THR A 122 -23.16 46.63 -8.64
C THR A 122 -21.67 46.51 -8.93
N HIS A 123 -21.22 47.31 -9.90
CA HIS A 123 -19.85 47.43 -10.36
C HIS A 123 -19.02 48.22 -9.35
N GLY A 124 -17.79 47.77 -9.09
CA GLY A 124 -16.78 48.51 -8.36
C GLY A 124 -15.40 48.10 -8.86
N ALA A 125 -14.79 48.96 -9.67
CA ALA A 125 -13.43 48.82 -10.15
C ALA A 125 -12.42 48.99 -9.00
N GLN A 126 -11.36 48.19 -8.99
CA GLN A 126 -10.06 48.66 -8.51
C GLN A 126 -8.92 47.88 -9.16
N THR A 127 -8.13 48.64 -9.89
CA THR A 127 -6.86 48.37 -10.56
C THR A 127 -5.69 48.34 -9.57
N GLN A 128 -4.55 47.81 -10.08
CA GLN A 128 -3.16 48.11 -9.68
C GLN A 128 -2.60 47.20 -8.58
N GLY A 129 -1.43 46.58 -8.67
CA GLY A 129 -0.34 46.57 -9.64
C GLY A 129 0.84 45.81 -9.01
N GLY A 130 1.69 45.17 -9.80
CA GLY A 130 2.88 44.48 -9.28
C GLY A 130 3.47 43.49 -10.28
N ALA A 131 4.26 44.01 -11.21
CA ALA A 131 5.06 43.25 -12.16
C ALA A 131 6.43 42.85 -11.57
N GLN A 132 7.10 41.93 -12.29
CA GLN A 132 8.52 41.56 -12.24
C GLN A 132 8.93 40.60 -11.11
N SER A 133 9.68 39.53 -11.36
CA SER A 133 10.60 39.25 -12.48
C SER A 133 10.79 37.74 -12.68
N ALA A 134 10.72 37.33 -13.95
CA ALA A 134 11.26 36.08 -14.44
C ALA A 134 12.80 36.10 -14.37
N GLN A 135 13.41 35.00 -13.96
CA GLN A 135 14.85 34.78 -14.06
C GLN A 135 15.12 33.50 -14.87
N PRO A 136 15.63 33.62 -16.11
CA PRO A 136 16.20 32.51 -16.86
C PRO A 136 17.72 32.41 -16.63
N GLY A 137 18.23 31.19 -16.48
CA GLY A 137 19.64 30.85 -16.25
C GLY A 137 19.82 30.23 -14.86
N GLN A 138 20.37 29.02 -14.70
CA GLN A 138 21.59 28.56 -15.32
C GLN A 138 21.58 27.04 -15.53
N PHE A 139 21.89 26.65 -16.76
CA PHE A 139 22.31 25.31 -17.15
C PHE A 139 23.75 25.13 -16.65
N SER A 140 23.94 24.36 -15.59
CA SER A 140 25.28 23.95 -15.13
C SER A 140 25.75 22.79 -16.01
N ALA A 141 26.80 23.03 -16.79
CA ALA A 141 27.46 22.05 -17.65
C ALA A 141 28.07 20.89 -16.83
N PRO A 142 28.17 19.68 -17.42
CA PRO A 142 28.85 18.55 -16.81
C PRO A 142 30.38 18.80 -16.77
N PRO A 143 31.10 18.41 -15.70
CA PRO A 143 32.55 18.43 -15.70
C PRO A 143 33.06 17.42 -16.74
N GLN A 144 33.81 17.94 -17.71
CA GLN A 144 34.55 17.15 -18.70
C GLN A 144 35.64 16.34 -17.97
N GLY A 145 35.72 15.05 -18.29
CA GLY A 145 36.70 14.16 -17.71
C GLY A 145 38.13 14.51 -18.11
N PRO A 146 39.14 14.14 -17.31
CA PRO A 146 40.50 14.03 -17.78
C PRO A 146 40.65 12.76 -18.63
N THR A 147 41.14 13.02 -19.85
CA THR A 147 41.83 12.16 -20.81
C THR A 147 42.61 11.02 -20.16
N GLY A 148 42.54 9.85 -20.79
CA GLY A 148 42.99 8.58 -20.22
C GLY A 148 44.47 8.44 -19.91
N GLU A 149 44.73 7.50 -19.00
CA GLU A 149 46.02 6.85 -18.80
C GLU A 149 45.72 5.36 -18.59
N LEU A 150 46.12 4.52 -19.54
CA LEU A 150 46.09 3.06 -19.42
C LEU A 150 47.25 2.64 -18.51
N PRO A 151 47.05 1.89 -17.42
CA PRO A 151 48.16 1.22 -16.76
C PRO A 151 48.69 0.11 -17.66
N ASN A 152 49.99 0.24 -17.92
CA ASN A 152 50.91 -0.62 -18.65
C ASN A 152 50.75 -2.12 -18.30
N TYR A 153 50.49 -2.95 -19.31
CA TYR A 153 50.57 -4.41 -19.22
C TYR A 153 52.03 -4.84 -19.42
N ASP A 154 52.81 -4.69 -18.36
CA ASP A 154 54.18 -5.19 -18.30
C ASP A 154 54.38 -5.93 -16.97
N GLU A 155 53.78 -7.11 -16.87
CA GLU A 155 54.28 -8.22 -16.03
C GLU A 155 53.82 -9.53 -16.68
N ALA A 156 54.54 -9.91 -17.74
CA ALA A 156 54.60 -11.29 -18.22
C ALA A 156 55.95 -11.86 -17.77
N THR A 157 55.95 -12.73 -16.77
CA THR A 157 56.96 -13.79 -16.56
C THR A 157 56.33 -14.92 -15.78
#